data_AF-A0A352WB77-F1
#
_entry.id   AF-A0A352WB77-F1
#
_cell.length_a   1.000
_cell.length_b   1.000
_cell.length_c   1.000
_cell.angle_alpha   90.00
_cell.angle_beta   90.00
_cell.angle_gamma   90.00
#
_symmetry.space_group_name_H-M   'P 1'
#
loop_
_entity.id
_entity.type
_entity.pdbx_description
1 polymer ?
#
loop_
_entity_poly.entity_id
_entity_poly.type
_entity_poly.pdbx_seq_one_letter_code
_entity_poly.pdbx_strand_id
1 'polypeptide(L)' 'TAPPCPGGFLYTIQAGDTYFSLAQRFNTTVQALINANPGVDPNRLQIGQRICIPV' A
#
# COMPACT_ATOMS: atom_id res chain seq x y z
N THR A 1 13.43 -1.93 17.02
CA THR A 1 13.42 -2.01 15.54
C THR A 1 12.41 -1.00 15.02
N ALA A 2 12.69 -0.34 13.89
CA ALA A 2 11.72 0.59 13.31
C ALA A 2 10.43 -0.15 12.92
N PRO A 3 9.24 0.46 13.07
CA PRO A 3 8.01 -0.17 12.64
C PRO A 3 8.07 -0.43 11.13
N PRO A 4 7.53 -1.56 10.64
CA PRO A 4 7.61 -1.93 9.23
C PRO A 4 6.79 -1.00 8.31
N CYS A 5 5.91 -0.16 8.88
CA CYS A 5 5.17 0.88 8.16
C CYS A 5 5.08 2.12 9.07
N PRO A 6 6.08 3.02 9.04
CA PRO A 6 6.09 4.23 9.85
C PRO A 6 4.95 5.16 9.43
N GLY A 7 4.11 5.60 10.39
CA GLY A 7 3.00 6.50 10.09
C GLY A 7 1.86 5.84 9.30
N GLY A 8 1.67 4.53 9.47
CA GLY A 8 0.65 3.77 8.76
C GLY A 8 0.40 2.39 9.35
N PHE A 9 -0.20 1.51 8.56
CA PHE A 9 -0.39 0.10 8.91
C PHE A 9 -0.07 -0.83 7.73
N LEU A 10 0.21 -2.10 8.01
CA LEU A 10 0.42 -3.10 6.98
C LEU A 10 -0.92 -3.66 6.49
N TYR A 11 -1.11 -3.64 5.18
CA TYR A 11 -2.26 -4.21 4.50
C TYR A 11 -1.82 -5.38 3.61
N THR A 12 -2.64 -6.43 3.55
CA THR A 12 -2.39 -7.59 2.67
C THR A 12 -3.29 -7.47 1.45
N ILE A 13 -2.67 -7.41 0.27
CA ILE A 13 -3.36 -7.29 -1.02
C ILE A 13 -4.37 -8.42 -1.20
N GLN A 14 -5.59 -8.04 -1.59
CA GLN A 14 -6.69 -8.92 -1.93
C GLN A 14 -6.96 -8.92 -3.44
N ALA A 15 -7.76 -9.89 -3.90
CA ALA A 15 -8.15 -9.95 -5.29
C ALA A 15 -8.89 -8.68 -5.72
N GLY A 16 -8.45 -8.05 -6.81
CA GLY A 16 -9.03 -6.81 -7.35
C GLY A 16 -8.48 -5.52 -6.73
N ASP A 17 -7.56 -5.59 -5.77
CA ASP A 17 -6.92 -4.40 -5.23
C ASP A 17 -6.00 -3.75 -6.28
N THR A 18 -6.06 -2.42 -6.32
CA THR A 18 -5.14 -1.55 -7.04
C THR A 18 -4.70 -0.44 -6.10
N TYR A 19 -3.58 0.23 -6.36
CA TYR A 19 -3.24 1.41 -5.57
C TYR A 19 -4.32 2.50 -5.64
N PHE A 20 -5.04 2.60 -6.77
CA PHE A 20 -6.15 3.54 -6.88
C PHE A 20 -7.31 3.19 -5.92
N SER A 21 -7.77 1.94 -5.92
CA SER A 21 -8.88 1.53 -5.04
C SER A 21 -8.49 1.61 -3.56
N LEU A 22 -7.24 1.27 -3.22
CA LEU A 22 -6.73 1.37 -1.86
C LEU A 22 -6.55 2.83 -1.41
N ALA A 23 -6.09 3.72 -2.29
CA ALA A 23 -5.98 5.14 -2.00
C ALA A 23 -7.36 5.74 -1.66
N GLN A 24 -8.38 5.42 -2.45
CA GLN A 24 -9.75 5.84 -2.17
C GLN A 24 -10.29 5.25 -0.86
N ARG A 25 -10.11 3.95 -0.66
CA ARG A 25 -10.60 3.22 0.53
C ARG A 25 -10.02 3.77 1.84
N PHE A 26 -8.74 4.12 1.83
CA PHE A 26 -8.01 4.56 3.02
C PHE A 26 -7.79 6.06 3.09
N ASN A 27 -8.47 6.83 2.24
CA ASN A 27 -8.38 8.29 2.22
C ASN A 27 -6.93 8.79 2.13
N THR A 28 -6.14 8.18 1.26
CA THR A 28 -4.76 8.58 0.95
C THR A 28 -4.62 8.82 -0.56
N THR A 29 -3.39 8.96 -1.06
CA THR A 29 -3.14 9.14 -2.50
C THR A 29 -2.30 8.00 -3.06
N VAL A 30 -2.46 7.74 -4.36
CA VAL A 30 -1.60 6.77 -5.07
C VAL A 30 -0.12 7.14 -4.93
N GLN A 31 0.20 8.45 -4.97
CA GLN A 31 1.57 8.91 -4.79
C GLN A 31 2.11 8.61 -3.37
N ALA A 32 1.29 8.78 -2.33
CA ALA A 32 1.67 8.40 -0.97
C ALA A 32 1.92 6.89 -0.84
N LEU A 33 1.09 6.06 -1.49
CA LEU A 33 1.30 4.60 -1.53
C LEU A 33 2.60 4.22 -2.25
N ILE A 34 2.92 4.88 -3.38
CA ILE A 34 4.19 4.65 -4.09
C ILE A 34 5.38 5.00 -3.20
N ASN A 35 5.32 6.16 -2.54
CA ASN A 35 6.40 6.63 -1.68
C ASN A 35 6.60 5.72 -0.45
N ALA A 36 5.51 5.21 0.13
CA ALA A 36 5.55 4.34 1.30
C ALA A 36 6.05 2.91 0.98
N ASN A 37 6.07 2.51 -0.29
CA ASN A 37 6.37 1.14 -0.73
C ASN A 37 7.46 1.11 -1.81
N PRO A 38 8.69 1.54 -1.51
CA PRO A 38 9.78 1.51 -2.48
C PRO A 38 10.03 0.08 -2.97
N GLY A 39 10.14 -0.10 -4.28
CA GLY A 39 10.36 -1.41 -4.90
C GLY A 39 9.08 -2.22 -5.17
N VAL A 40 7.90 -1.71 -4.83
CA VAL A 40 6.62 -2.30 -5.24
C VAL A 40 6.16 -1.66 -6.54
N ASP A 41 5.91 -2.46 -7.57
CA ASP A 41 5.29 -2.01 -8.81
C ASP A 41 3.76 -1.89 -8.63
N PRO A 42 3.17 -0.68 -8.71
CA PRO A 42 1.73 -0.46 -8.54
C PRO A 42 0.85 -1.22 -9.54
N ASN A 43 1.40 -1.58 -10.70
CA ASN A 43 0.68 -2.30 -11.76
C ASN A 43 0.82 -3.81 -11.66
N ARG A 44 1.60 -4.32 -10.70
CA ARG A 44 1.90 -5.76 -10.53
C ARG A 44 1.74 -6.23 -9.09
N LEU A 45 0.71 -5.73 -8.41
CA LEU A 45 0.37 -6.16 -7.06
C LEU A 45 0.00 -7.65 -7.06
N GLN A 46 0.49 -8.38 -6.07
CA GLN A 46 0.23 -9.81 -5.92
C GLN A 46 -0.70 -10.05 -4.74
N ILE A 47 -1.71 -10.91 -4.91
CA ILE A 47 -2.57 -11.34 -3.80
C ILE A 47 -1.70 -11.96 -2.69
N GLY A 48 -1.92 -11.55 -1.44
CA GLY A 48 -1.10 -11.96 -0.30
C GLY A 48 0.17 -11.11 -0.07
N GLN A 49 0.53 -10.22 -1.00
CA GLN A 49 1.61 -9.26 -0.80
C GLN A 49 1.25 -8.29 0.33
N ARG A 50 2.23 -7.97 1.19
CA ARG A 50 2.06 -6.96 2.23
C ARG A 50 2.63 -5.62 1.77
N ILE A 51 1.84 -4.57 1.92
CA ILE A 51 2.22 -3.18 1.64
C ILE A 51 1.93 -2.29 2.85
N CYS A 52 2.60 -1.16 2.94
CA CYS A 52 2.34 -0.08 3.88
C CYS A 52 1.25 0.84 3.35
N ILE A 53 0.21 1.07 4.14
CA ILE A 53 -0.81 2.11 3.90
C ILE A 53 -0.52 3.27 4.86
N PRO A 54 -0.07 4.44 4.38
CA PRO A 54 0.15 5.61 5.22
C PRO A 54 -1.20 6.23 5.60
N VAL A 55 -1.28 6.75 6.83
CA VAL A 55 -2.43 7.53 7.35
C VAL A 55 -2.17 9.02 7.32
#